data_AF-A0A7Y0H733-F1
#
_entry.id   AF-A0A7Y0H733-F1
#
_cell.length_a   1.000
_cell.length_b   1.000
_cell.length_c   1.000
_cell.angle_alpha   90.00
_cell.angle_beta   90.00
_cell.angle_gamma   90.00
#
_symmetry.space_group_name_H-M   'P 1'
#
loop_
_entity.id
_entity.type
_entity.pdbx_description
1 polymer ?
#
loop_
_entity_poly.entity_id
_entity_poly.type
_entity_poly.pdbx_seq_one_letter_code
_entity_poly.pdbx_strand_id
1 'polypeptide(L)'
;MNTDSNTIIHDTPAALPPHAGDTTRGQLNDAALKGLEELISKLEPLLATRRLNRVVELLSVVADTVDMTDDYFVEKLSKVFEEGVGAAWAAGNAARMAGARLAQMQETPSLIGLLRIAREPDVRRGLAFMLATAGVLGKQLAYDPIDYTAD
;
A
#
# COMPACT_ATOMS: atom_id res chain seq x y z
N MET A 1 26.91 -26.70 89.06
CA MET A 1 26.55 -27.73 88.08
C MET A 1 25.29 -27.24 87.38
N ASN A 2 25.44 -26.51 86.28
CA ASN A 2 24.32 -26.02 85.47
C ASN A 2 24.50 -26.63 84.09
N THR A 3 23.52 -27.39 83.64
CA THR A 3 23.56 -28.19 82.41
C THR A 3 23.00 -27.35 81.27
N ASP A 4 23.77 -27.25 80.20
CA ASP A 4 23.42 -26.59 78.94
C ASP A 4 22.21 -27.25 78.27
N SER A 5 21.21 -26.45 77.91
CA SER A 5 20.18 -26.82 76.94
C SER A 5 20.01 -25.67 75.95
N ASN A 6 20.88 -25.68 74.95
CA ASN A 6 20.80 -24.85 73.76
C ASN A 6 19.70 -25.42 72.83
N THR A 7 18.50 -24.85 72.89
CA THR A 7 17.42 -25.14 71.94
C THR A 7 17.64 -24.33 70.67
N ILE A 8 18.14 -25.02 69.64
CA ILE A 8 18.27 -24.51 68.27
C ILE A 8 16.88 -24.18 67.73
N ILE A 9 16.64 -22.90 67.46
CA ILE A 9 15.48 -22.43 66.71
C ILE A 9 15.75 -22.82 65.24
N HIS A 10 14.99 -23.78 64.71
CA HIS A 10 14.96 -24.06 63.28
C HIS A 10 14.20 -22.91 62.60
N ASP A 11 14.94 -21.94 62.08
CA ASP A 11 14.43 -21.02 61.06
C ASP A 11 13.97 -21.85 59.86
N THR A 12 12.65 -21.99 59.72
CA THR A 12 12.03 -22.50 58.51
C THR A 12 12.05 -21.34 57.51
N PRO A 13 12.73 -21.43 56.35
CA PRO A 13 12.63 -20.37 55.37
C PRO A 13 11.20 -20.37 54.85
N ALA A 14 10.48 -19.29 55.15
CA ALA A 14 9.19 -18.99 54.54
C ALA A 14 9.35 -19.11 53.02
N ALA A 15 8.60 -20.01 52.41
CA ALA A 15 8.55 -20.17 50.97
C ALA A 15 8.15 -18.83 50.34
N LEU A 16 9.12 -18.20 49.67
CA LEU A 16 8.95 -17.02 48.85
C LEU A 16 7.88 -17.31 47.78
N PRO A 17 6.82 -16.49 47.62
CA PRO A 17 5.86 -16.71 46.55
C PRO A 17 6.58 -16.68 45.19
N PRO A 18 6.27 -17.61 44.27
CA PRO A 18 6.90 -17.64 42.96
C PRO A 18 6.65 -16.31 42.24
N HIS A 19 7.70 -15.78 41.65
CA HIS A 19 7.76 -14.50 40.97
C HIS A 19 6.60 -14.32 39.96
N ALA A 20 5.53 -13.64 40.38
CA ALA A 20 4.39 -13.30 39.52
C ALA A 20 4.77 -12.40 38.32
N GLY A 21 5.98 -11.83 38.32
CA GLY A 21 6.52 -11.05 37.19
C GLY A 21 7.26 -11.86 36.13
N ASP A 22 7.60 -13.13 36.39
CA ASP A 22 8.38 -13.96 35.46
C ASP A 22 7.47 -14.77 34.53
N THR A 23 6.36 -15.31 35.07
CA THR A 23 5.35 -16.04 34.28
C THR A 23 4.70 -15.16 33.21
N THR A 24 4.40 -13.90 33.52
CA THR A 24 3.80 -12.97 32.53
C THR A 24 4.82 -12.55 31.47
N ARG A 25 6.10 -12.40 31.81
CA ARG A 25 7.17 -12.13 30.82
C ARG A 25 7.44 -13.33 29.93
N GLY A 26 7.45 -14.55 30.49
CA GLY A 26 7.52 -15.80 29.73
C GLY A 26 6.34 -15.95 28.77
N GLN A 27 5.10 -15.73 29.23
CA GLN A 27 3.91 -15.81 28.39
C GLN A 27 3.84 -14.75 27.28
N LEU A 28 4.31 -13.52 27.54
CA LEU A 28 4.42 -12.48 26.52
C LEU A 28 5.49 -12.83 25.48
N ASN A 29 6.62 -13.40 25.91
CA ASN A 29 7.65 -13.88 25.00
C ASN A 29 7.15 -15.08 24.19
N ASP A 30 6.44 -16.03 24.78
CA ASP A 30 5.88 -17.19 24.08
C ASP A 30 4.82 -16.78 23.05
N ALA A 31 3.97 -15.80 23.40
CA ALA A 31 2.98 -15.25 22.47
C ALA A 31 3.65 -14.45 21.34
N ALA A 32 4.70 -13.67 21.64
CA ALA A 32 5.48 -12.95 20.64
C ALA A 32 6.27 -13.88 19.72
N LEU A 33 6.84 -14.96 20.26
CA LEU A 33 7.55 -16.00 19.50
C LEU A 33 6.58 -16.74 18.58
N LYS A 34 5.38 -17.07 19.06
CA LYS A 34 4.34 -17.71 18.25
C LYS A 34 3.81 -16.79 17.15
N GLY A 35 3.63 -15.50 17.44
CA GLY A 35 3.26 -14.50 16.43
C GLY A 35 4.37 -14.32 15.38
N LEU A 36 5.63 -14.29 15.81
CA LEU A 36 6.79 -14.23 14.91
C LEU A 36 6.89 -15.47 14.02
N GLU A 37 6.66 -16.67 14.58
CA GLU A 37 6.62 -17.93 13.82
C GLU A 37 5.50 -17.92 12.77
N GLU A 38 4.31 -17.43 13.12
CA GLU A 38 3.22 -17.27 12.17
C GLU A 38 3.56 -16.27 11.06
N LEU A 39 4.17 -15.13 11.38
CA LEU A 39 4.64 -14.18 10.37
C LEU A 39 5.71 -14.80 9.45
N ILE A 40 6.72 -15.46 10.03
CA ILE A 40 7.78 -16.12 9.28
C ILE A 40 7.18 -17.16 8.32
N SER A 41 6.19 -17.96 8.75
CA SER A 41 5.52 -18.93 7.89
C SER A 41 4.82 -18.29 6.68
N LYS A 42 4.27 -17.07 6.82
CA LYS A 42 3.61 -16.33 5.73
C LYS A 42 4.61 -15.62 4.82
N LEU A 43 5.76 -15.23 5.38
CA LEU A 43 6.85 -14.55 4.68
C LEU A 43 7.82 -15.53 4.01
N GLU A 44 7.85 -16.80 4.44
CA GLU A 44 8.68 -17.88 3.90
C GLU A 44 8.62 -18.01 2.37
N PRO A 45 7.45 -18.03 1.70
CA PRO A 45 7.41 -18.08 0.23
C PRO A 45 8.00 -16.82 -0.44
N LEU A 46 7.95 -15.65 0.22
CA LEU A 46 8.51 -14.40 -0.29
C LEU A 46 10.02 -14.28 -0.03
N LEU A 47 10.49 -14.84 1.09
CA LEU A 47 11.89 -15.01 1.47
C LEU A 47 12.59 -16.02 0.56
N ALA A 48 11.98 -17.19 0.34
CA ALA A 48 12.51 -18.26 -0.52
C ALA A 48 12.71 -17.77 -1.96
N THR A 49 11.87 -16.85 -2.44
CA THR A 49 11.95 -16.30 -3.80
C THR A 49 12.86 -15.07 -3.90
N ARG A 50 13.51 -14.61 -2.81
CA ARG A 50 14.33 -13.38 -2.73
C ARG A 50 13.58 -12.09 -3.13
N ARG A 51 12.25 -12.17 -3.26
CA ARG A 51 11.36 -11.05 -3.65
C ARG A 51 11.04 -10.16 -2.46
N LEU A 52 11.08 -10.70 -1.23
CA LEU A 52 10.91 -9.90 -0.02
C LEU A 52 11.96 -8.79 0.05
N ASN A 53 13.22 -9.09 -0.29
CA ASN A 53 14.29 -8.10 -0.31
C ASN A 53 13.96 -6.93 -1.25
N ARG A 54 13.39 -7.17 -2.43
CA ARG A 54 12.98 -6.12 -3.37
C ARG A 54 11.79 -5.30 -2.86
N VAL A 55 10.86 -5.94 -2.17
CA VAL A 55 9.73 -5.25 -1.53
C VAL A 55 10.24 -4.37 -0.40
N VAL A 56 11.17 -4.87 0.42
CA VAL A 56 11.80 -4.11 1.50
C VAL A 56 12.64 -2.96 0.95
N GLU A 57 13.41 -3.18 -0.12
CA GLU A 57 14.16 -2.12 -0.82
C GLU A 57 13.21 -1.04 -1.37
N LEU A 58 12.12 -1.44 -2.02
CA LEU A 58 11.12 -0.49 -2.51
C LEU A 58 10.46 0.28 -1.36
N LEU A 59 10.06 -0.41 -0.30
CA LEU A 59 9.47 0.22 0.88
C LEU A 59 10.47 1.14 1.58
N SER A 60 11.77 0.82 1.56
CA SER A 60 12.82 1.66 2.12
C SER A 60 13.00 2.94 1.30
N VAL A 61 12.96 2.85 -0.04
CA VAL A 61 13.01 4.05 -0.91
C VAL A 61 11.76 4.91 -0.70
N VAL A 62 10.60 4.28 -0.54
CA VAL A 62 9.35 5.00 -0.23
C VAL A 62 9.43 5.64 1.16
N ALA A 63 9.98 4.95 2.16
CA ALA A 63 10.16 5.48 3.50
C ALA A 63 11.13 6.67 3.52
N ASP A 64 12.26 6.57 2.82
CA ASP A 64 13.21 7.68 2.65
C ASP A 64 12.55 8.89 1.96
N THR A 65 11.71 8.63 0.96
CA THR A 65 10.92 9.67 0.29
C THR A 65 9.91 10.35 1.23
N VAL A 66 9.28 9.57 2.12
CA VAL A 66 8.32 10.08 3.13
C VAL A 66 9.04 10.80 4.27
N ASP A 67 10.21 10.32 4.70
CA ASP A 67 11.01 10.98 5.73
C ASP A 67 11.60 12.32 5.23
N MET A 68 11.80 12.46 3.92
CA MET A 68 12.23 13.70 3.27
C MET A 68 11.05 14.59 2.80
N THR A 69 9.81 14.13 3.01
CA THR A 69 8.58 14.87 2.64
C THR A 69 8.30 15.94 3.68
N ASP A 70 8.33 17.21 3.25
CA ASP A 70 7.85 18.35 4.03
C ASP A 70 6.32 18.51 3.93
N ASP A 71 5.73 19.33 4.78
CA ASP A 71 4.30 19.65 4.82
C ASP A 71 3.78 20.07 3.44
N TYR A 72 4.60 20.79 2.67
CA TYR A 72 4.30 21.21 1.30
C TYR A 72 4.04 20.02 0.35
N PHE A 73 4.81 18.95 0.47
CA PHE A 73 4.68 17.79 -0.42
C PHE A 73 3.48 16.93 -0.04
N VAL A 74 3.11 16.88 1.25
CA VAL A 74 1.84 16.28 1.70
C VAL A 74 0.65 17.02 1.08
N GLU A 75 0.64 18.36 1.14
CA GLU A 75 -0.43 19.16 0.54
C GLU A 75 -0.53 18.91 -0.98
N LYS A 76 0.62 18.81 -1.66
CA LYS A 76 0.66 18.53 -3.09
C LYS A 76 0.14 17.13 -3.42
N LEU A 77 0.51 16.12 -2.65
CA LEU A 77 0.00 14.75 -2.80
C LEU A 77 -1.50 14.68 -2.56
N SER A 78 -2.01 15.36 -1.53
CA SER A 78 -3.45 15.43 -1.26
C SER A 78 -4.20 16.07 -2.43
N LYS A 79 -3.67 17.17 -2.99
CA LYS A 79 -4.26 17.83 -4.17
C LYS A 79 -4.25 16.91 -5.40
N VAL A 80 -3.11 16.30 -5.71
CA VAL A 80 -3.00 15.38 -6.86
C VAL A 80 -3.90 14.16 -6.67
N PHE A 81 -4.00 13.65 -5.45
CA PHE A 81 -4.88 12.55 -5.11
C PHE A 81 -6.36 12.93 -5.26
N GLU A 82 -6.76 14.09 -4.74
CA GLU A 82 -8.13 14.60 -4.87
C GLU A 82 -8.50 14.81 -6.35
N GLU A 83 -7.62 15.46 -7.11
CA GLU A 83 -7.80 15.67 -8.55
C GLU A 83 -7.86 14.34 -9.31
N GLY A 84 -6.98 13.40 -8.99
CA GLY A 84 -6.92 12.08 -9.61
C GLY A 84 -8.14 11.21 -9.31
N VAL A 85 -8.53 11.13 -8.04
CA VAL A 85 -9.75 10.40 -7.61
C VAL A 85 -10.99 11.06 -8.18
N GLY A 86 -11.06 12.39 -8.21
CA GLY A 86 -12.16 13.13 -8.83
C GLY A 86 -12.28 12.83 -10.33
N ALA A 87 -11.17 12.88 -11.07
CA ALA A 87 -11.13 12.53 -12.49
C ALA A 87 -11.51 11.07 -12.73
N ALA A 88 -10.98 10.14 -11.92
CA ALA A 88 -11.31 8.72 -11.99
C ALA A 88 -12.79 8.45 -11.67
N TRP A 89 -13.36 9.15 -10.69
CA TRP A 89 -14.78 9.05 -10.34
C TRP A 89 -15.67 9.55 -11.47
N ALA A 90 -15.35 10.70 -12.06
CA ALA A 90 -16.07 11.24 -13.21
C ALA A 90 -16.01 10.29 -14.42
N ALA A 91 -14.82 9.77 -14.74
CA ALA A 91 -14.62 8.78 -15.80
C ALA A 91 -15.40 7.48 -15.52
N GLY A 92 -15.33 6.96 -14.28
CA GLY A 92 -16.07 5.77 -13.86
C GLY A 92 -17.59 5.97 -13.92
N ASN A 93 -18.08 7.16 -13.58
CA ASN A 93 -19.49 7.49 -13.74
C ASN A 93 -19.91 7.55 -15.20
N ALA A 94 -19.10 8.17 -16.06
CA ALA A 94 -19.32 8.19 -17.51
C ALA A 94 -19.32 6.77 -18.09
N ALA A 95 -18.41 5.90 -17.64
CA ALA A 95 -18.36 4.49 -18.04
C ALA A 95 -19.61 3.72 -17.60
N ARG A 96 -20.07 3.91 -16.36
CA ARG A 96 -21.33 3.32 -15.87
C ARG A 96 -22.53 3.79 -16.70
N MET A 97 -22.61 5.09 -17.02
CA MET A 97 -23.67 5.63 -17.88
C MET A 97 -23.61 5.06 -19.30
N ALA A 98 -22.41 4.96 -19.88
CA ALA A 98 -22.22 4.36 -21.20
C ALA A 98 -22.61 2.87 -21.21
N GLY A 99 -22.24 2.12 -20.18
CA GLY A 99 -22.64 0.72 -19.99
C GLY A 99 -24.15 0.56 -19.86
N ALA A 100 -24.82 1.44 -19.10
CA ALA A 100 -26.28 1.44 -19.00
C ALA A 100 -26.96 1.74 -20.35
N ARG A 101 -26.42 2.69 -21.12
CA ARG A 101 -26.91 2.98 -22.49
C ARG A 101 -26.75 1.78 -23.41
N LEU A 102 -25.60 1.09 -23.34
CA LEU A 102 -25.33 -0.09 -24.15
C LEU A 102 -26.22 -1.27 -23.75
N ALA A 103 -26.49 -1.47 -22.46
CA ALA A 103 -27.40 -2.50 -21.98
C ALA A 103 -28.86 -2.27 -22.40
N GLN A 104 -29.25 -1.01 -22.65
CA GLN A 104 -30.55 -0.66 -23.20
C GLN A 104 -30.61 -0.77 -24.74
N MET A 105 -29.47 -0.93 -25.42
CA MET A 105 -29.45 -1.21 -26.86
C MET A 105 -29.84 -2.68 -27.09
N GLN A 106 -30.97 -2.89 -27.77
CA GLN A 106 -31.47 -4.23 -28.07
C GLN A 106 -30.62 -5.00 -29.09
N GLU A 107 -29.83 -4.30 -29.91
CA GLU A 107 -28.95 -4.90 -30.93
C GLU A 107 -27.50 -4.43 -30.76
N THR A 108 -26.55 -5.34 -30.98
CA THR A 108 -25.13 -4.99 -31.00
C THR A 108 -24.82 -4.14 -32.23
N PRO A 109 -24.22 -2.94 -32.08
CA PRO A 109 -23.96 -2.06 -33.20
C PRO A 109 -23.11 -2.74 -34.28
N SER A 110 -23.55 -2.70 -35.54
CA SER A 110 -22.73 -3.09 -36.68
C SER A 110 -21.58 -2.09 -36.89
N LEU A 111 -20.57 -2.45 -37.70
CA LEU A 111 -19.45 -1.55 -38.02
C LEU A 111 -19.90 -0.18 -38.56
N ILE A 112 -20.96 -0.18 -39.39
CA ILE A 112 -21.58 1.05 -39.91
C ILE A 112 -22.28 1.82 -38.78
N GLY A 113 -22.91 1.11 -37.84
CA GLY A 113 -23.52 1.69 -36.64
C GLY A 113 -22.49 2.41 -35.76
N LEU A 114 -21.31 1.82 -35.54
CA LEU A 114 -20.22 2.45 -34.81
C LEU A 114 -19.72 3.72 -35.49
N LEU A 115 -19.54 3.69 -36.82
CA LEU A 115 -19.16 4.88 -37.59
C LEU A 115 -20.22 5.99 -37.49
N ARG A 116 -21.51 5.61 -37.45
CA ARG A 116 -22.61 6.54 -37.28
C ARG A 116 -22.60 7.20 -35.90
N ILE A 117 -22.32 6.42 -34.85
CA ILE A 117 -22.17 6.93 -33.46
C ILE A 117 -20.96 7.85 -33.35
N ALA A 118 -19.83 7.50 -33.97
CA ALA A 118 -18.62 8.34 -33.98
C ALA A 118 -18.84 9.71 -34.65
N ARG A 119 -19.88 9.84 -35.49
CA ARG A 119 -20.25 11.08 -36.17
C ARG A 119 -21.13 11.99 -35.31
N GLU A 120 -21.68 11.48 -34.21
CA GLU A 120 -22.47 12.26 -33.24
C GLU A 120 -21.59 13.37 -32.64
N PRO A 121 -22.11 14.61 -32.47
CA PRO A 121 -21.31 15.76 -32.07
C PRO A 121 -20.58 15.55 -30.74
N ASP A 122 -21.22 14.90 -29.77
CA ASP A 122 -20.65 14.68 -28.44
C ASP A 122 -19.57 13.60 -28.44
N VAL A 123 -19.75 12.52 -29.23
CA VAL A 123 -18.75 11.47 -29.40
C VAL A 123 -17.52 12.01 -30.13
N ARG A 124 -17.72 12.82 -31.17
CA ARG A 124 -16.63 13.46 -31.90
C ARG A 124 -15.82 14.43 -31.02
N ARG A 125 -16.49 15.19 -30.15
CA ARG A 125 -15.81 16.05 -29.15
C ARG A 125 -14.98 15.23 -28.17
N GLY A 126 -15.53 14.11 -27.67
CA GLY A 126 -14.80 13.18 -26.82
C GLY A 126 -13.56 12.58 -27.50
N LEU A 127 -13.70 12.13 -28.74
CA LEU A 127 -12.59 11.63 -29.55
C LEU A 127 -11.52 12.71 -29.80
N ALA A 128 -11.94 13.93 -30.15
CA ALA A 128 -11.03 15.05 -30.34
C ALA A 128 -10.24 15.37 -29.07
N PHE A 129 -10.88 15.35 -27.90
CA PHE A 129 -10.22 15.52 -26.61
C PHE A 129 -9.16 14.42 -26.37
N MET A 130 -9.51 13.14 -26.56
CA MET A 130 -8.58 12.03 -26.35
C MET A 130 -7.36 12.12 -27.28
N LEU A 131 -7.58 12.44 -28.56
CA LEU A 131 -6.51 12.62 -29.53
C LEU A 131 -5.62 13.83 -29.20
N ALA A 132 -6.21 14.94 -28.74
CA ALA A 132 -5.46 16.12 -28.31
C ALA A 132 -4.59 15.82 -27.07
N THR A 133 -5.16 15.14 -26.07
CA THR A 133 -4.44 14.70 -24.87
C THR A 133 -3.27 13.78 -25.23
N ALA A 134 -3.49 12.80 -26.10
CA ALA A 134 -2.43 11.93 -26.61
C ALA A 134 -1.33 12.71 -27.33
N GLY A 135 -1.70 13.73 -28.12
CA GLY A 135 -0.73 14.61 -28.78
C GLY A 135 0.11 15.43 -27.80
N VAL A 136 -0.46 15.91 -26.70
CA VAL A 136 0.28 16.63 -25.65
C VAL A 136 1.26 15.69 -24.93
N LEU A 137 0.81 14.49 -24.53
CA LEU A 137 1.67 13.49 -23.90
C LEU A 137 2.82 13.05 -24.82
N GLY A 138 2.53 12.83 -26.10
CA GLY A 138 3.54 12.47 -27.09
C GLY A 138 4.63 13.53 -27.26
N LYS A 139 4.28 14.83 -27.18
CA LYS A 139 5.28 15.91 -27.21
C LYS A 139 6.17 15.92 -25.98
N GLN A 140 5.64 15.63 -24.80
CA GLN A 140 6.44 15.56 -23.56
C GLN A 140 7.45 14.41 -23.62
N LEU A 141 7.08 13.28 -24.22
CA LEU A 141 7.98 12.13 -24.40
C LEU A 141 9.01 12.34 -25.52
N ALA A 142 8.68 13.13 -26.55
CA ALA A 142 9.58 13.44 -27.64
C ALA A 142 10.61 14.54 -27.30
N TYR A 143 10.35 15.35 -26.26
CA TYR A 143 11.19 16.48 -25.86
C TYR A 143 12.27 16.10 -24.82
N ASP A 144 12.85 14.90 -24.93
CA ASP A 144 14.11 14.57 -24.24
C ASP A 144 15.27 14.45 -25.24
N PRO A 145 15.66 15.53 -25.96
CA PRO A 145 16.97 15.59 -26.59
C PRO A 145 17.98 15.79 -25.46
N ILE A 146 18.57 14.70 -24.99
CA ILE A 146 19.74 14.77 -24.14
C ILE A 146 20.87 15.41 -24.96
N ASP A 147 21.05 16.71 -24.80
CA ASP A 147 22.14 17.47 -25.39
C ASP A 147 23.42 17.16 -24.60
N TYR A 148 24.14 16.13 -25.04
CA TYR A 148 25.50 15.84 -24.57
C TYR A 148 26.57 16.55 -25.43
N THR A 149 26.22 17.66 -26.10
CA THR A 149 27.13 18.36 -27.01
C THR A 149 27.14 19.87 -26.81
N ALA A 150 27.41 20.33 -25.58
CA ALA A 150 27.99 21.64 -25.36
C ALA A 150 28.76 21.69 -24.02
N ASP A 151 30.05 22.01 -24.16
CA ASP A 151 31.12 22.29 -23.18
C ASP A 151 31.76 21.12 -22.40
#